data_AF-A0AA95DW76-F1
#
_entry.id   AF-A0AA95DW76-F1
#
_cell.length_a   1.000
_cell.length_b   1.000
_cell.length_c   1.000
_cell.angle_alpha   90.00
_cell.angle_beta   90.00
_cell.angle_gamma   90.00
#
_symmetry.space_group_name_H-M   'P 1'
#
loop_
_entity.id
_entity.type
_entity.pdbx_description
1 polymer ?
#
loop_
_entity_poly.entity_id
_entity_poly.type
_entity_poly.pdbx_seq_one_letter_code
_entity_poly.pdbx_strand_id
1 'polypeptide(L)' 'MKLDDILQELEAARQMAIEERKPASMIQASMAKAKLLGLDKGDTLTIKHNEPPIFNLIGVSPEQAKEEFRQVALEVLAKV' A
#
# COMPACT_ATOMS: atom_id res chain seq x y z
N MET A 1 -7.32 -29.06 8.77
CA MET A 1 -6.78 -27.86 9.42
C MET A 1 -7.40 -26.65 8.73
N LYS A 2 -8.14 -25.84 9.48
CA LYS A 2 -8.73 -24.58 9.01
C LYS A 2 -7.78 -23.42 9.32
N LEU A 3 -8.00 -22.28 8.67
CA LEU A 3 -7.24 -21.05 8.94
C LEU A 3 -7.31 -20.67 10.43
N ASP A 4 -8.47 -20.83 11.06
CA ASP A 4 -8.67 -20.54 12.48
C ASP A 4 -7.80 -21.41 13.40
N ASP A 5 -7.62 -22.68 13.05
CA ASP A 5 -6.76 -23.61 13.80
C ASP A 5 -5.30 -23.10 13.77
N ILE A 6 -4.82 -22.66 12.60
CA ILE A 6 -3.46 -22.12 12.42
C ILE A 6 -3.27 -20.82 13.20
N LEU A 7 -4.29 -19.94 13.22
CA LEU A 7 -4.26 -18.68 13.96
C LEU A 7 -4.23 -18.91 15.47
N GLN A 8 -4.93 -19.94 15.97
CA GLN A 8 -4.89 -20.32 17.39
C GLN A 8 -3.52 -20.89 17.79
N GLU A 9 -2.93 -21.75 16.97
CA GLU A 9 -1.59 -22.30 17.21
C GLU A 9 -0.51 -21.19 17.24
N LEU A 10 -0.58 -20.22 16.33
CA LEU A 10 0.31 -19.05 16.32
C LEU A 10 0.15 -18.17 17.57
N GLU A 11 -1.08 -18.03 18.09
CA GLU A 11 -1.32 -17.28 19.32
C GLU A 11 -0.74 -18.01 20.54
N ALA A 12 -0.91 -19.33 20.60
CA ALA A 12 -0.30 -20.15 21.64
C ALA A 12 1.24 -20.08 21.60
N ALA A 13 1.84 -20.14 20.40
CA ALA A 13 3.28 -19.98 20.21
C ALA A 13 3.78 -18.60 20.64
N ARG A 14 3.00 -17.54 20.36
CA ARG A 14 3.30 -16.17 20.82
C ARG A 14 3.28 -16.07 22.34
N GLN A 15 2.30 -16.70 23.00
CA GLN A 15 2.18 -16.70 24.45
C GLN A 15 3.33 -17.45 25.12
N MET A 16 3.70 -18.62 24.59
CA MET A 16 4.87 -19.38 25.04
C MET A 16 6.17 -18.58 24.88
N ALA A 17 6.34 -17.86 23.76
CA ALA A 17 7.50 -17.01 23.55
C ALA A 17 7.58 -15.82 24.54
N ILE A 18 6.44 -15.31 25.01
CA ILE A 18 6.38 -14.29 26.07
C ILE A 18 6.86 -14.87 27.40
N GLU A 19 6.36 -16.04 27.77
CA GLU A 19 6.71 -16.74 29.02
C GLU A 19 8.21 -17.06 29.06
N GLU A 20 8.77 -17.52 27.96
CA GLU A 20 10.19 -17.84 27.82
C GLU A 20 11.10 -16.60 27.59
N ARG A 21 10.51 -15.39 27.53
CA ARG A 21 11.23 -14.13 27.23
C ARG A 21 12.05 -14.20 25.93
N LYS A 22 11.48 -14.80 24.89
CA LYS A 22 12.06 -14.92 23.55
C LYS A 22 11.43 -13.90 22.59
N PRO A 23 11.91 -12.64 22.56
CA PRO A 23 11.29 -11.58 21.77
C PRO A 23 11.32 -11.86 20.26
N ALA A 24 12.36 -12.53 19.75
CA ALA A 24 12.46 -12.88 18.34
C ALA A 24 11.32 -13.81 17.90
N SER A 25 11.05 -14.86 18.68
CA SER A 25 9.97 -15.82 18.41
C SER A 25 8.58 -15.18 18.54
N MET A 26 8.40 -14.27 19.50
CA MET A 26 7.17 -13.50 19.65
C MET A 26 6.89 -12.62 18.43
N ILE A 27 7.91 -11.90 17.92
CA ILE A 27 7.80 -11.07 16.73
C ILE A 27 7.46 -11.93 15.51
N GLN A 28 8.15 -13.06 15.33
CA GLN A 28 7.90 -13.98 14.21
C GLN A 28 6.46 -14.51 14.21
N ALA A 29 5.94 -14.95 15.36
CA ALA A 29 4.55 -15.39 15.49
C ALA A 29 3.56 -14.26 15.15
N SER A 30 3.85 -13.05 15.60
CA SER A 30 3.01 -11.86 15.35
C SER A 30 3.00 -11.46 13.87
N MET A 31 4.16 -11.46 13.22
CA MET A 31 4.29 -11.19 11.77
C MET A 31 3.61 -12.27 10.93
N ALA A 32 3.77 -13.54 11.30
CA ALA A 32 3.12 -14.65 10.60
C ALA A 32 1.59 -14.53 10.67
N LYS A 33 1.05 -14.21 11.86
CA LYS A 33 -0.39 -13.94 12.04
C LYS A 33 -0.86 -12.75 11.20
N ALA A 34 -0.12 -11.65 11.20
CA ALA A 34 -0.45 -10.47 10.39
C ALA A 34 -0.46 -10.78 8.88
N LYS A 35 0.49 -11.60 8.40
CA LYS A 35 0.59 -11.99 7.00
C LYS A 35 -0.57 -12.89 6.55
N LEU A 36 -1.01 -13.82 7.40
CA LEU A 36 -2.17 -14.67 7.15
C LEU A 36 -3.48 -13.88 7.12
N LEU A 37 -3.60 -12.86 7.97
CA LEU A 37 -4.74 -11.95 8.00
C LEU A 37 -4.70 -10.87 6.90
N GLY A 38 -3.63 -10.83 6.10
CA GLY A 38 -3.45 -9.82 5.05
C GLY A 38 -3.10 -8.42 5.56
N LEU A 39 -2.85 -8.26 6.86
CA LEU A 39 -2.49 -6.98 7.48
C LEU A 39 -1.08 -6.48 7.08
N ASP A 40 -0.23 -7.39 6.61
CA ASP A 40 1.10 -7.08 6.03
C ASP A 40 1.00 -6.37 4.67
N LYS A 41 -0.13 -6.55 3.98
CA LYS A 41 -0.44 -5.82 2.75
C LYS A 41 -1.07 -4.49 3.18
N GLY A 42 -0.23 -3.57 3.67
CA GLY A 42 -0.67 -2.24 4.14
C GLY A 42 -1.68 -1.61 3.18
N ASP A 43 -2.64 -0.83 3.73
CA ASP A 43 -3.87 -0.33 3.07
C ASP A 43 -3.94 -0.87 1.67
N THR A 44 -4.44 -2.11 1.53
CA THR A 44 -4.55 -2.78 0.24
C THR A 44 -5.09 -1.71 -0.68
N LEU A 45 -4.23 -1.16 -1.54
CA LEU A 45 -4.62 -0.05 -2.38
C LEU A 45 -5.73 -0.70 -3.17
N THR A 46 -6.95 -0.34 -2.80
CA THR A 46 -8.16 -0.76 -3.47
C THR A 46 -8.18 0.08 -4.73
N ILE A 47 -7.11 -0.01 -5.51
CA ILE A 47 -7.19 0.17 -6.92
C ILE A 47 -8.02 -1.03 -7.33
N LYS A 48 -9.32 -0.79 -7.34
CA LYS A 48 -10.31 -1.56 -8.08
C LYS A 48 -9.89 -1.48 -9.55
N HIS A 49 -8.79 -2.14 -9.92
CA HIS A 49 -8.28 -2.26 -11.29
C HIS A 49 -9.15 -3.26 -12.06
N ASN A 50 -10.47 -3.04 -12.03
CA ASN A 50 -11.38 -3.75 -12.92
C ASN A 50 -12.00 -2.81 -13.96
N GLU A 51 -11.57 -1.55 -13.97
CA GLU A 51 -11.90 -0.61 -15.01
C GLU A 51 -10.67 -0.43 -15.92
N PRO A 52 -10.81 -0.62 -17.25
CA PRO A 52 -9.73 -0.35 -18.17
C PRO A 52 -9.33 1.14 -18.07
N PRO A 53 -8.04 1.48 -18.19
CA PRO A 53 -7.61 2.86 -18.14
C PRO A 53 -8.26 3.66 -19.29
N ILE A 54 -9.00 4.72 -18.93
CA ILE A 54 -9.61 5.64 -19.91
C ILE A 54 -8.59 6.74 -20.19
N PHE A 55 -7.98 6.71 -21.38
CA PHE A 55 -7.15 7.81 -21.86
C PHE A 55 -8.03 8.86 -22.53
N ASN A 56 -8.30 9.97 -21.83
CA ASN A 56 -9.01 11.10 -22.41
C ASN A 56 -8.03 11.97 -23.22
N LEU A 57 -7.96 11.75 -24.53
CA LEU A 57 -7.12 12.54 -25.43
C LEU A 57 -7.85 13.85 -25.76
N ILE A 58 -7.47 14.93 -25.08
CA ILE A 58 -7.95 16.27 -25.38
C ILE A 58 -7.04 16.85 -26.47
N GLY A 59 -7.57 17.05 -27.67
CA GLY A 59 -6.88 17.80 -28.71
C GLY A 59 -6.83 19.28 -28.34
N VAL A 60 -5.62 19.80 -28.12
CA VAL A 60 -5.40 21.24 -27.91
C VAL A 60 -4.96 21.91 -29.20
N SER A 61 -5.43 23.13 -29.45
CA SER A 61 -4.90 23.90 -30.58
C SER A 61 -3.43 24.29 -30.29
N PRO A 62 -2.57 24.41 -31.32
CA PRO A 62 -1.17 24.80 -31.12
C PRO A 62 -0.99 26.15 -30.40
N GLU A 63 -1.96 27.05 -30.51
CA GLU A 63 -1.94 28.36 -29.86
C GLU A 63 -2.25 28.26 -28.37
N GLN A 64 -3.25 27.44 -28.00
CA GLN A 64 -3.61 27.19 -26.60
C GLN A 64 -2.46 26.50 -25.85
N ALA A 65 -1.83 25.49 -26.47
CA ALA A 65 -0.72 24.76 -25.86
C ALA A 65 0.49 25.67 -25.57
N LYS A 66 0.77 26.63 -26.45
CA LYS A 66 1.86 27.61 -26.25
C LYS A 66 1.58 28.53 -25.07
N GLU A 67 0.34 28.98 -24.93
CA GLU A 67 -0.05 29.89 -23.86
C GLU A 67 -0.07 29.16 -22.50
N GLU A 68 -0.61 27.94 -22.44
CA GLU A 68 -0.56 27.09 -21.24
C GLU A 68 0.88 26.81 -20.80
N PHE A 69 1.75 26.42 -21.74
CA PHE A 69 3.16 26.20 -21.45
C PHE A 69 3.85 27.45 -20.92
N ARG A 70 3.55 28.62 -21.51
CA ARG A 70 4.10 29.91 -21.09
C ARG A 70 3.69 30.25 -19.65
N GLN A 71 2.42 30.03 -19.30
CA GLN A 71 1.92 30.28 -17.95
C GLN A 71 2.60 29.38 -16.92
N VAL A 72 2.72 28.09 -17.22
CA VAL A 72 3.44 27.14 -16.35
C VAL A 72 4.91 27.54 -16.19
N ALA A 73 5.58 27.93 -17.28
CA ALA A 73 6.97 28.36 -17.22
C ALA A 73 7.18 29.61 -16.35
N LEU A 74 6.26 30.57 -16.41
CA LEU A 74 6.28 31.76 -15.54
C LEU A 74 6.04 31.40 -14.08
N GLU A 75 5.13 30.47 -13.79
CA GLU A 75 4.86 30.00 -12.43
C GLU A 75 6.09 29.31 -11.81
N VAL A 76 6.77 28.46 -12.58
CA VAL A 76 8.00 27.79 -12.12
C VAL A 76 9.12 28.80 -11.88
N LEU A 77 9.29 29.78 -12.78
CA LEU A 77 10.29 30.85 -12.62
C LEU A 77 10.02 31.73 -11.39
N ALA A 78 8.75 31.99 -11.07
CA ALA A 78 8.39 32.77 -9.88
C ALA A 78 8.60 32.01 -8.56
N LYS A 79 8.79 30.69 -8.61
CA LYS A 79 9.05 29.83 -7.45
C LYS A 79 10.54 29.62 -7.17
N VAL A 80 11.44 30.15 -8.01
CA VAL A 80 12.91 30.11 -7.87
C VAL A 80 13.41 31.47 -7.40
#